data_AF-A0A842QZ41-F1
#
_entry.id   AF-A0A842QZ41-F1
#
_cell.length_a   1.000
_cell.length_b   1.000
_cell.length_c   1.000
_cell.angle_alpha   90.00
_cell.angle_beta   90.00
_cell.angle_gamma   90.00
#
_symmetry.space_group_name_H-M   'P 1'
#
loop_
_entity.id
_entity.type
_entity.pdbx_description
1 polymer ?
#
loop_
_entity_poly.entity_id
_entity_poly.type
_entity_poly.pdbx_seq_one_letter_code
_entity_poly.pdbx_strand_id
1 'polypeptide(L)'
;MENQGDMDGKRETIENLKLQYEKRMRMFKNVSILLFCICIGLGVLAGISFTISSNAFGDFSSNNFMRFGTIAGLSVFGAFGCFFLGFILLVHSKQNNLVLFIKQRLRQMDLENPEKLYHAINDKYGNGDSIPRDPVKEKVIVKEIVKVRCKYCNTLVDVSESICPECGASL
;
A
#
# COMPACT_ATOMS: atom_id res chain seq x y z
N MET A 1 34.85 16.61 -14.49
CA MET A 1 33.80 15.76 -15.10
C MET A 1 33.10 14.89 -14.05
N GLU A 2 32.96 15.33 -12.80
CA GLU A 2 32.61 14.45 -11.66
C GLU A 2 31.12 14.46 -11.24
N ASN A 3 30.25 15.22 -11.90
CA ASN A 3 28.87 15.42 -11.44
C ASN A 3 27.81 14.52 -12.08
N GLN A 4 28.18 13.59 -12.96
CA GLN A 4 27.18 12.75 -13.65
C GLN A 4 26.63 11.63 -12.74
N GLY A 5 27.44 11.08 -11.82
CA GLY A 5 27.06 9.91 -11.00
C GLY A 5 26.07 10.18 -9.85
N ASP A 6 25.96 11.41 -9.36
CA ASP A 6 25.03 11.76 -8.26
C ASP A 6 23.56 11.83 -8.72
N MET A 7 23.33 12.13 -10.00
CA MET A 7 21.98 12.26 -10.55
C MET A 7 21.28 10.90 -10.74
N ASP A 8 22.06 9.85 -11.01
CA ASP A 8 21.53 8.49 -11.23
C ASP A 8 20.99 7.89 -9.92
N GLY A 9 21.66 8.09 -8.79
CA GLY A 9 21.19 7.61 -7.48
C GLY A 9 19.89 8.28 -7.00
N LYS A 10 19.72 9.57 -7.30
CA LYS A 10 18.46 10.30 -6.99
C LYS A 10 17.29 9.78 -7.81
N ARG A 11 17.52 9.45 -9.09
CA ARG A 11 16.49 8.89 -9.96
C ARG A 11 15.99 7.54 -9.44
N GLU A 12 16.89 6.65 -9.04
CA GLU A 12 16.54 5.34 -8.48
C GLU A 12 15.73 5.47 -7.18
N THR A 13 16.09 6.44 -6.34
CA THR A 13 15.38 6.70 -5.08
C THR A 13 13.92 7.14 -5.33
N ILE A 14 13.69 7.98 -6.33
CA ILE A 14 12.35 8.45 -6.72
C ILE A 14 11.51 7.30 -7.31
N GLU A 15 12.09 6.45 -8.14
CA GLU A 15 11.39 5.30 -8.72
C GLU A 15 10.98 4.28 -7.64
N ASN A 16 11.87 4.00 -6.69
CA ASN A 16 11.57 3.14 -5.54
C ASN A 16 10.44 3.70 -4.67
N LEU A 17 10.41 5.02 -4.45
CA LEU A 17 9.32 5.69 -3.72
C LEU A 17 7.98 5.60 -4.46
N LYS A 18 7.97 5.78 -5.79
CA LYS A 18 6.76 5.61 -6.61
C LYS A 18 6.23 4.18 -6.51
N LEU A 19 7.11 3.19 -6.61
CA LEU A 19 6.74 1.78 -6.54
C LEU A 19 6.18 1.40 -5.15
N GLN A 20 6.80 1.90 -4.07
CA GLN A 20 6.27 1.79 -2.70
C GLN A 20 4.87 2.37 -2.58
N TYR A 21 4.65 3.56 -3.14
CA TYR A 21 3.36 4.25 -3.06
C TYR A 21 2.26 3.51 -3.84
N GLU A 22 2.57 3.04 -5.05
CA GLU A 22 1.62 2.27 -5.87
C GLU A 22 1.22 0.95 -5.20
N LYS A 23 2.18 0.27 -4.53
CA LYS A 23 1.89 -0.93 -3.76
C LYS A 23 0.93 -0.66 -2.60
N ARG A 24 1.11 0.45 -1.86
CA ARG A 24 0.21 0.85 -0.77
C ARG A 24 -1.19 1.19 -1.29
N MET A 25 -1.29 1.90 -2.42
CA MET A 25 -2.58 2.23 -3.06
C MET A 25 -3.37 0.97 -3.46
N ARG A 26 -2.68 -0.06 -3.97
CA ARG A 26 -3.34 -1.34 -4.28
C ARG A 26 -3.87 -2.05 -3.03
N MET A 27 -3.10 -2.06 -1.93
CA MET A 27 -3.58 -2.65 -0.67
C MET A 27 -4.83 -1.93 -0.13
N PHE A 28 -4.87 -0.60 -0.22
CA PHE A 28 -6.05 0.17 0.19
C PHE A 28 -7.32 -0.17 -0.61
N LYS A 29 -7.21 -0.35 -1.92
CA LYS A 29 -8.36 -0.77 -2.75
C LYS A 29 -8.88 -2.14 -2.32
N ASN A 30 -7.99 -3.10 -2.11
CA ASN A 30 -8.37 -4.45 -1.71
C ASN A 30 -9.03 -4.46 -0.32
N VAL A 31 -8.50 -3.68 0.63
CA VAL A 31 -9.10 -3.54 1.98
C VAL A 31 -10.47 -2.88 1.91
N SER A 32 -10.64 -1.85 1.08
CA SER A 32 -11.94 -1.18 0.91
C SER A 32 -12.99 -2.13 0.31
N ILE A 33 -12.61 -2.94 -0.69
CA ILE A 33 -13.49 -3.94 -1.29
C ILE A 33 -13.86 -5.02 -0.27
N LEU A 34 -12.89 -5.51 0.50
CA LEU A 34 -13.14 -6.51 1.54
C LEU A 34 -14.12 -5.99 2.60
N LEU A 35 -13.92 -4.77 3.09
CA LEU A 35 -14.84 -4.13 4.05
C LEU A 35 -16.24 -4.00 3.47
N PHE A 36 -16.36 -3.61 2.19
CA PHE A 36 -17.65 -3.53 1.50
C PHE A 36 -18.35 -4.89 1.42
N CYS A 37 -17.63 -5.97 1.08
CA CYS A 37 -18.18 -7.32 1.05
C CYS A 37 -18.62 -7.80 2.44
N ILE A 38 -17.83 -7.56 3.49
CA ILE A 38 -18.19 -7.90 4.88
C ILE A 38 -19.47 -7.17 5.27
N CYS A 39 -19.59 -5.89 4.94
CA CYS A 39 -20.77 -5.09 5.23
C CYS A 39 -22.04 -5.63 4.56
N ILE A 40 -21.97 -5.98 3.27
CA ILE A 40 -23.09 -6.61 2.56
C ILE A 40 -23.47 -7.93 3.23
N GLY A 41 -22.48 -8.77 3.54
CA GLY A 41 -22.70 -10.07 4.19
C GLY A 41 -23.40 -9.92 5.54
N LEU A 42 -22.97 -8.98 6.38
CA LEU A 42 -23.60 -8.69 7.67
C LEU A 42 -25.03 -8.14 7.51
N GLY A 43 -25.27 -7.28 6.51
CA GLY A 43 -26.60 -6.78 6.20
C GLY A 43 -27.58 -7.89 5.79
N VAL A 44 -27.13 -8.83 4.95
CA VAL A 44 -27.93 -9.99 4.53
C VAL A 44 -28.20 -10.93 5.73
N LEU A 45 -27.19 -11.23 6.54
CA LEU A 45 -27.34 -12.07 7.74
C LEU A 45 -28.33 -11.48 8.75
N ALA A 46 -28.28 -10.16 8.97
CA ALA A 46 -29.23 -9.46 9.82
C ALA A 46 -30.65 -9.53 9.26
N GLY A 47 -30.82 -9.34 7.95
CA GLY A 47 -32.11 -9.48 7.26
C GLY A 47 -32.72 -10.87 7.42
N ILE A 48 -31.93 -11.93 7.22
CA ILE A 48 -32.39 -13.32 7.36
C ILE A 48 -32.79 -13.61 8.82
N SER A 49 -31.99 -13.16 9.78
CA SER A 49 -32.26 -13.35 11.22
C SER A 49 -33.59 -12.69 11.63
N PHE A 50 -33.89 -11.52 11.05
CA PHE A 50 -35.16 -10.83 11.26
C PHE A 50 -36.35 -11.64 10.72
N THR A 51 -36.23 -12.18 9.49
CA THR A 51 -37.28 -13.02 8.88
C THR A 51 -37.55 -14.30 9.68
N ILE A 52 -36.52 -14.95 10.21
CA ILE A 52 -36.67 -16.16 11.04
C ILE A 52 -37.39 -15.81 12.34
N SER A 53 -37.01 -14.71 12.99
CA SER A 53 -37.61 -14.26 14.24
C SER A 53 -39.09 -13.91 14.08
N SER A 54 -39.49 -13.32 12.94
CA SER A 54 -40.90 -13.01 12.68
C SER A 54 -41.77 -14.25 12.50
N ASN A 55 -41.22 -15.37 12.03
CA ASN A 55 -41.99 -16.61 11.86
C ASN A 55 -42.20 -17.36 13.19
N ALA A 56 -41.33 -17.16 14.18
CA ALA A 56 -41.43 -17.81 15.49
C ALA A 56 -42.54 -17.22 16.39
N PHE A 57 -43.06 -16.03 16.07
CA PHE A 57 -44.11 -15.35 16.85
C PHE A 57 -45.53 -15.54 16.29
N GLY A 58 -45.72 -16.49 15.38
CA GLY A 58 -46.89 -16.64 14.49
C GLY A 58 -48.25 -17.01 15.10
N ASP A 59 -48.41 -17.14 16.42
CA ASP A 59 -49.71 -17.53 17.01
C ASP A 59 -50.55 -16.37 17.58
N PHE A 60 -50.10 -15.12 17.44
CA PHE A 60 -50.89 -13.94 17.87
C PHE A 60 -51.68 -13.30 16.72
N SER A 61 -52.96 -13.67 16.61
CA SER A 61 -54.11 -12.97 15.99
C SER A 61 -53.88 -12.19 14.67
N SER A 62 -54.48 -12.74 13.60
CA SER A 62 -54.07 -12.62 12.19
C SER A 62 -54.35 -11.31 11.44
N ASN A 63 -55.07 -10.33 11.99
CA ASN A 63 -55.56 -9.21 11.15
C ASN A 63 -54.88 -7.85 11.36
N ASN A 64 -54.16 -7.63 12.46
CA ASN A 64 -53.48 -6.34 12.72
C ASN A 64 -51.95 -6.41 12.59
N PHE A 65 -51.33 -7.60 12.65
CA PHE A 65 -49.87 -7.73 12.71
C PHE A 65 -49.17 -7.47 11.38
N MET A 66 -49.77 -7.85 10.23
CA MET A 66 -49.19 -7.63 8.89
C MET A 66 -48.94 -6.15 8.55
N ARG A 67 -49.76 -5.24 9.11
CA ARG A 67 -49.62 -3.79 8.87
C ARG A 67 -48.54 -3.14 9.75
N PHE A 68 -48.30 -3.65 10.95
CA PHE A 68 -47.25 -3.12 11.83
C PHE A 68 -45.85 -3.63 11.45
N GLY A 69 -45.74 -4.90 11.01
CA GLY A 69 -44.44 -5.49 10.62
C GLY A 69 -43.81 -4.83 9.38
N THR A 70 -44.62 -4.40 8.41
CA THR A 70 -44.14 -3.74 7.19
C THR A 70 -43.63 -2.32 7.44
N ILE A 71 -44.30 -1.55 8.31
CA ILE A 71 -43.91 -0.17 8.64
C ILE A 71 -42.67 -0.15 9.54
N ALA A 72 -42.57 -1.06 10.53
CA ALA A 72 -41.42 -1.16 11.40
C ALA A 72 -40.17 -1.74 10.70
N GLY A 73 -40.34 -2.64 9.73
CA GLY A 73 -39.23 -3.13 8.92
C GLY A 73 -38.59 -2.04 8.06
N LEU A 74 -39.42 -1.21 7.41
CA LEU A 74 -38.93 -0.15 6.53
C LEU A 74 -38.13 0.94 7.25
N SER A 75 -38.43 1.24 8.52
CA SER A 75 -37.71 2.26 9.29
C SER A 75 -36.30 1.81 9.69
N VAL A 76 -36.12 0.52 10.03
CA VAL A 76 -34.81 -0.03 10.39
C VAL A 76 -33.92 -0.11 9.15
N PHE A 77 -34.42 -0.64 8.03
CA PHE A 77 -33.66 -0.68 6.77
C PHE A 77 -33.32 0.72 6.25
N GLY A 78 -34.22 1.69 6.39
CA GLY A 78 -33.98 3.08 6.03
C GLY A 78 -32.86 3.73 6.86
N ALA A 79 -32.86 3.53 8.18
CA ALA A 79 -31.83 4.07 9.06
C ALA A 79 -30.45 3.47 8.75
N PHE A 80 -30.35 2.14 8.65
CA PHE A 80 -29.07 1.49 8.31
C PHE A 80 -28.57 1.88 6.92
N GLY A 81 -29.47 2.00 5.94
CA GLY A 81 -29.13 2.46 4.59
C GLY A 81 -28.55 3.87 4.60
N CYS A 82 -29.16 4.81 5.34
CA CYS A 82 -28.67 6.18 5.46
C CYS A 82 -27.31 6.28 6.18
N PHE A 83 -27.10 5.50 7.24
CA PHE A 83 -25.79 5.42 7.91
C PHE A 83 -24.71 4.85 6.99
N PHE A 84 -25.05 3.83 6.18
CA PHE A 84 -24.11 3.25 5.23
C PHE A 84 -23.75 4.20 4.08
N LEU A 85 -24.75 4.84 3.47
CA LEU A 85 -24.53 5.85 2.45
C LEU A 85 -23.69 7.01 3.00
N GLY A 86 -23.98 7.46 4.22
CA GLY A 86 -23.19 8.45 4.93
C GLY A 86 -21.74 8.02 5.10
N PHE A 87 -21.50 6.78 5.56
CA PHE A 87 -20.16 6.26 5.79
C PHE A 87 -19.36 6.09 4.49
N ILE A 88 -20.00 5.58 3.43
CA ILE A 88 -19.38 5.46 2.10
C ILE A 88 -18.97 6.84 1.58
N LEU A 89 -19.86 7.84 1.67
CA LEU A 89 -19.57 9.22 1.27
C LEU A 89 -18.47 9.85 2.11
N LEU A 90 -18.40 9.57 3.41
CA LEU A 90 -17.38 10.08 4.32
C LEU A 90 -15.99 9.48 4.01
N VAL A 91 -15.94 8.16 3.74
CA VAL A 91 -14.72 7.47 3.29
C VAL A 91 -14.27 8.01 1.93
N HIS A 92 -15.18 8.16 0.96
CA HIS A 92 -14.86 8.73 -0.34
C HIS A 92 -14.38 10.19 -0.24
N SER A 93 -15.02 11.01 0.60
CA SER A 93 -14.64 12.40 0.84
C SER A 93 -13.24 12.51 1.44
N LYS A 94 -12.91 11.67 2.43
CA LYS A 94 -11.54 11.62 2.99
C LYS A 94 -10.50 11.12 1.98
N GLN A 95 -10.82 10.11 1.18
CA GLN A 95 -9.92 9.59 0.15
C GLN A 95 -9.60 10.68 -0.90
N ASN A 96 -10.61 11.39 -1.39
CA ASN A 96 -10.43 12.44 -2.39
C ASN A 96 -9.63 13.63 -1.83
N ASN A 97 -9.89 14.04 -0.59
CA ASN A 97 -9.12 15.10 0.07
C ASN A 97 -7.68 14.69 0.36
N LEU A 98 -7.43 13.44 0.78
CA LEU A 98 -6.07 12.95 1.01
C LEU A 98 -5.29 12.89 -0.32
N VAL A 99 -5.91 12.41 -1.38
CA VAL A 99 -5.29 12.35 -2.73
C VAL A 99 -5.00 13.77 -3.23
N LEU A 100 -5.93 14.71 -3.05
CA LEU A 100 -5.70 16.12 -3.40
C LEU A 100 -4.58 16.74 -2.56
N PHE A 101 -4.56 16.50 -1.25
CA PHE A 101 -3.53 16.99 -0.34
C PHE A 101 -2.14 16.44 -0.70
N ILE A 102 -2.05 15.14 -1.00
CA ILE A 102 -0.79 14.50 -1.44
C ILE A 102 -0.37 15.04 -2.81
N LYS A 103 -1.30 15.18 -3.77
CA LYS A 103 -1.01 15.77 -5.09
C LYS A 103 -0.59 17.24 -5.01
N GLN A 104 -1.13 17.99 -4.04
CA GLN A 104 -0.78 19.38 -3.80
C GLN A 104 0.60 19.49 -3.15
N ARG A 105 0.94 18.57 -2.23
CA ARG A 105 2.26 18.50 -1.59
C ARG A 105 3.35 17.97 -2.52
N LEU A 106 3.03 17.02 -3.41
CA LEU A 106 3.92 16.61 -4.52
C LEU A 106 4.17 17.76 -5.49
N ARG A 107 3.12 18.53 -5.85
CA ARG A 107 3.32 19.74 -6.65
C ARG A 107 4.17 20.80 -5.96
N GLN A 108 4.12 20.91 -4.63
CA GLN A 108 5.05 21.78 -3.90
C GLN A 108 6.49 21.28 -3.98
N MET A 109 6.73 19.96 -3.98
CA MET A 109 8.08 19.40 -4.13
C MET A 109 8.59 19.43 -5.59
N ASP A 110 7.69 19.35 -6.58
CA ASP A 110 8.05 19.40 -8.02
C ASP A 110 8.14 20.83 -8.59
N LEU A 111 7.48 21.84 -7.98
CA LEU A 111 7.53 23.23 -8.47
C LEU A 111 8.56 24.13 -7.77
N GLU A 112 9.15 23.71 -6.65
CA GLU A 112 10.27 24.45 -6.08
C GLU A 112 11.55 24.05 -6.82
N ASN A 113 11.64 24.51 -8.07
CA ASN A 113 12.77 24.52 -8.99
C ASN A 113 13.95 23.62 -8.54
N PRO A 114 14.13 22.41 -9.11
CA PRO A 114 15.23 21.52 -8.74
C PRO A 114 16.61 22.20 -8.87
N GLU A 115 16.75 23.24 -9.70
CA GLU A 115 17.95 24.09 -9.73
C GLU A 115 18.13 24.92 -8.46
N LYS A 116 17.07 25.49 -7.87
CA LYS A 116 17.16 26.24 -6.60
C LYS A 116 17.61 25.33 -5.46
N LEU A 117 17.14 24.09 -5.43
CA LEU A 117 17.59 23.12 -4.43
C LEU A 117 19.06 22.75 -4.65
N TYR A 118 19.49 22.58 -5.90
CA TYR A 118 20.90 22.33 -6.23
C TYR A 118 21.80 23.50 -5.83
N HIS A 119 21.40 24.73 -6.12
CA HIS A 119 22.13 25.94 -5.72
C HIS A 119 22.17 26.15 -4.20
N ALA A 120 21.07 25.91 -3.49
CA ALA A 120 21.03 26.03 -2.02
C ALA A 120 21.92 24.99 -1.31
N ILE A 121 22.06 23.79 -1.87
CA ILE A 121 22.97 22.76 -1.35
C ILE A 121 24.42 23.14 -1.68
N ASN A 122 24.71 23.58 -2.91
CA ASN A 122 26.05 24.01 -3.28
C ASN A 122 26.54 25.24 -2.50
N ASP A 123 25.66 26.18 -2.13
CA ASP A 123 26.05 27.31 -1.28
C ASP A 123 26.36 26.88 0.16
N LYS A 124 25.71 25.82 0.66
CA LYS A 124 25.97 25.30 2.02
C LYS A 124 27.19 24.39 2.12
N TYR A 125 27.56 23.70 1.04
CA TYR A 125 28.59 22.65 1.08
C TYR A 125 29.72 22.86 0.06
N GLY A 126 29.59 23.83 -0.84
CA GLY A 126 30.52 24.07 -1.95
C GLY A 126 31.61 25.11 -1.67
N ASN A 127 31.58 25.79 -0.52
CA ASN A 127 32.71 26.62 -0.13
C ASN A 127 33.66 25.77 0.72
N GLY A 128 34.72 25.31 0.07
CA GLY A 128 35.65 24.34 0.62
C GLY A 128 36.35 24.87 1.86
N ASP A 129 36.17 24.13 2.95
CA ASP A 129 37.27 23.85 3.86
C ASP A 129 37.44 22.34 3.87
N SER A 130 38.69 21.93 3.62
CA SER A 130 39.16 20.55 3.55
C SER A 130 38.46 19.66 4.57
N ILE A 131 37.53 18.84 4.10
CA ILE A 131 37.02 17.70 4.86
C ILE A 131 38.27 16.89 5.25
N PRO A 132 38.57 16.71 6.55
CA PRO A 132 39.59 15.77 6.97
C PRO A 132 39.23 14.44 6.31
N ARG A 133 40.10 13.96 5.41
CA ARG A 133 40.01 12.61 4.89
C ARG A 133 40.32 11.69 6.07
N ASP A 134 39.33 11.47 6.93
CA ASP A 134 39.36 10.32 7.80
C ASP A 134 39.58 9.11 6.90
N PRO A 135 40.53 8.20 7.23
CA PRO A 135 40.76 7.02 6.44
C PRO A 135 39.42 6.31 6.31
N VAL A 136 38.94 6.24 5.07
CA VAL A 136 37.72 5.55 4.68
C VAL A 136 37.79 4.20 5.37
N LYS A 137 37.01 4.04 6.44
CA LYS A 137 36.75 2.74 7.00
C LYS A 137 36.09 1.99 5.86
N GLU A 138 36.89 1.14 5.24
CA GLU A 138 36.50 0.18 4.24
C GLU A 138 35.20 -0.43 4.75
N LYS A 139 34.08 0.03 4.17
CA LYS A 139 32.83 -0.69 4.32
C LYS A 139 33.13 -2.00 3.63
N VAL A 140 33.45 -3.00 4.43
CA VAL A 140 33.40 -4.40 4.04
C VAL A 140 31.97 -4.57 3.54
N ILE A 141 31.80 -4.45 2.23
CA ILE A 141 30.58 -4.86 1.55
C ILE A 141 30.57 -6.35 1.77
N VAL A 142 29.88 -6.78 2.83
CA VAL A 142 29.51 -8.17 3.00
C VAL A 142 28.51 -8.44 1.88
N LYS A 143 29.04 -8.68 0.67
CA LYS A 143 28.27 -9.33 -0.38
C LYS A 143 27.90 -10.65 0.23
N GLU A 144 26.63 -10.81 0.57
CA GLU A 144 26.09 -12.09 0.97
C GLU A 144 26.29 -13.03 -0.22
N ILE A 145 27.35 -13.84 -0.15
CA ILE A 145 27.71 -14.78 -1.20
C ILE A 145 26.68 -15.89 -1.11
N VAL A 146 25.61 -15.76 -1.91
CA VAL A 146 24.62 -16.81 -2.06
C VAL A 146 25.31 -17.99 -2.77
N LYS A 147 25.46 -19.10 -2.06
CA LYS A 147 26.01 -20.35 -2.60
C LYS A 147 24.87 -21.26 -3.05
N VAL A 148 24.94 -21.76 -4.27
CA VAL A 148 24.02 -22.76 -4.83
C VAL A 148 24.65 -24.14 -4.83
N ARG A 149 23.85 -25.19 -4.68
CA ARG A 149 24.34 -26.57 -4.80
C ARG A 149 24.24 -27.02 -6.26
N CYS A 150 25.34 -27.54 -6.80
CA CYS A 150 25.34 -28.21 -8.10
C CYS A 150 24.46 -29.46 -8.06
N LYS A 151 23.55 -29.63 -9.02
CA LYS A 151 22.65 -30.79 -9.11
C LYS A 151 23.34 -32.12 -9.39
N TYR A 152 24.56 -32.08 -9.93
CA TYR A 152 25.29 -33.26 -10.38
C TYR A 152 26.27 -33.79 -9.32
N CYS A 153 27.11 -32.91 -8.76
CA CYS A 153 28.13 -33.29 -7.78
C CYS A 153 27.81 -32.84 -6.34
N ASN A 154 26.69 -32.13 -6.10
CA ASN A 154 26.28 -31.58 -4.80
C ASN A 154 27.28 -30.59 -4.15
N THR A 155 28.26 -30.11 -4.90
CA THR A 155 29.21 -29.10 -4.40
C THR A 155 28.54 -27.72 -4.30
N LEU A 156 28.91 -26.96 -3.27
CA LEU A 156 28.48 -25.58 -3.08
C LEU A 156 29.35 -24.64 -3.91
N VAL A 157 28.70 -23.86 -4.78
CA VAL A 157 29.35 -22.98 -5.76
C VAL A 157 28.67 -21.62 -5.77
N ASP A 158 29.44 -20.60 -6.09
CA ASP A 158 28.96 -19.21 -6.05
C ASP A 158 28.00 -18.94 -7.22
N VAL A 159 26.91 -18.21 -6.96
CA VAL A 159 25.86 -17.92 -7.97
C VAL A 159 26.37 -17.12 -9.18
N SER A 160 27.54 -16.50 -9.09
CA SER A 160 28.17 -15.80 -10.21
C SER A 160 28.70 -16.74 -11.30
N GLU A 161 28.87 -18.03 -11.01
CA GLU A 161 29.40 -19.00 -11.98
C GLU A 161 28.25 -19.75 -12.67
N SER A 162 28.30 -19.82 -14.01
CA SER A 162 27.30 -20.55 -14.82
C SER A 162 27.62 -22.04 -14.97
N ILE A 163 28.85 -22.44 -14.62
CA ILE A 163 29.39 -23.80 -14.82
C ILE A 163 30.06 -24.24 -13.52
N CYS A 164 29.81 -25.47 -13.09
CA CYS A 164 30.43 -26.03 -11.89
C CYS A 164 31.93 -26.33 -12.14
N PRO A 165 32.86 -25.80 -11.32
CA PRO A 165 34.29 -26.05 -11.46
C PRO A 165 34.70 -27.50 -11.19
N GLU A 166 33.91 -28.24 -10.38
CA GLU A 166 34.23 -29.63 -10.03
C GLU A 166 33.83 -30.65 -11.11
N CYS A 167 32.71 -30.41 -11.81
CA CYS A 167 32.16 -31.39 -12.76
C CYS A 167 31.92 -30.86 -14.18
N GLY A 168 32.13 -29.57 -14.42
CA GLY A 168 31.92 -28.94 -15.73
C GLY A 168 30.46 -28.85 -16.18
N ALA A 169 29.50 -29.27 -15.34
CA ALA A 169 28.09 -29.21 -15.66
C ALA A 169 27.51 -27.80 -15.41
N SER A 170 26.51 -27.42 -16.20
CA SER A 170 25.77 -26.16 -16.03
C SER A 170 24.97 -26.16 -14.72
N LEU A 171 25.07 -25.05 -13.96
CA LEU A 171 24.45 -24.86 -12.64
C LEU A 171 22.93 -24.62 -12.68
#